data_AF-A0A924EKN3-F1
#
_entry.id   AF-A0A924EKN3-F1
#
_cell.length_a   1.000
_cell.length_b   1.000
_cell.length_c   1.000
_cell.angle_alpha   90.00
_cell.angle_beta   90.00
_cell.angle_gamma   90.00
#
_symmetry.space_group_name_H-M   'P 1'
#
loop_
_entity.id
_entity.type
_entity.pdbx_description
1 polymer ?
#
loop_
_entity_poly.entity_id
_entity_poly.type
_entity_poly.pdbx_seq_one_letter_code
_entity_poly.pdbx_strand_id
1 'polypeptide(L)'
;MQSFTAQIIYRIECEGLPTDQYEEQWRLVYAETEATALTEAKQAGLCEEATFIDRHGRTICWRMLAVKDLRPVELKNGGLLFSIVREPEMVAAPLWMA
;
A
#
# COMPACT_ATOMS: atom_id res chain seq x y z
N MET A 1 17.27 3.44 -15.95
CA MET A 1 16.08 3.64 -15.09
C MET A 1 15.01 2.58 -15.34
N GLN A 2 14.78 1.74 -14.35
CA GLN A 2 13.77 0.67 -14.33
C GLN A 2 12.49 1.19 -13.65
N SER A 3 11.36 0.51 -13.88
CA SER A 3 10.08 0.83 -13.24
C SER A 3 9.71 -0.25 -12.24
N PHE A 4 9.14 0.16 -11.11
CA PHE A 4 8.69 -0.72 -10.06
C PHE A 4 7.29 -0.33 -9.60
N THR A 5 6.51 -1.31 -9.19
CA THR A 5 5.31 -1.09 -8.36
C THR A 5 5.68 -1.30 -6.91
N ALA A 6 5.42 -0.31 -6.06
CA ALA A 6 5.57 -0.39 -4.62
C ALA A 6 4.19 -0.39 -3.96
N GLN A 7 3.96 -1.30 -3.02
CA GLN A 7 2.78 -1.27 -2.15
C GLN A 7 3.15 -0.60 -0.82
N ILE A 8 2.61 0.59 -0.58
CA ILE A 8 2.84 1.38 0.62
C ILE A 8 1.64 1.21 1.56
N ILE A 9 1.92 0.95 2.84
CA ILE A 9 0.90 0.88 3.89
C ILE A 9 0.98 2.17 4.71
N TYR A 10 -0.18 2.79 4.89
CA TYR A 10 -0.38 3.86 5.87
C TYR A 10 -1.20 3.32 7.04
N ARG A 11 -0.80 3.68 8.26
CA ARG A 11 -1.67 3.56 9.42
C ARG A 11 -2.55 4.80 9.49
N ILE A 12 -3.85 4.58 9.65
CA ILE A 12 -4.82 5.65 9.89
C ILE A 12 -5.01 5.77 11.40
N GLU A 13 -4.56 6.89 11.95
CA GLU A 13 -4.69 7.22 13.37
C GLU A 13 -5.81 8.24 13.54
N CYS A 14 -6.77 7.93 14.41
CA CYS A 14 -7.86 8.83 14.77
C CYS A 14 -7.65 9.36 16.19
N GLU A 15 -7.75 10.68 16.35
CA GLU A 15 -7.68 11.30 17.67
C GLU A 15 -8.75 10.73 18.61
N GLY A 16 -8.33 10.33 19.82
CA GLY A 16 -9.21 9.81 20.87
C GLY A 16 -9.74 8.39 20.65
N LEU A 17 -9.38 7.71 19.56
CA LEU A 17 -9.87 6.37 19.23
C LEU A 17 -8.71 5.49 18.72
N PRO A 18 -8.34 4.41 19.43
CA PRO A 18 -7.45 3.41 18.85
C PRO A 18 -8.15 2.76 17.67
N THR A 19 -7.51 2.80 16.50
CA THR A 19 -8.01 2.22 15.26
C THR A 19 -6.98 1.25 14.68
N ASP A 20 -7.41 0.06 14.30
CA ASP A 20 -6.64 -0.89 13.48
C ASP A 20 -6.98 -0.69 12.00
N GLN A 21 -6.94 0.58 11.57
CA GLN A 21 -7.25 0.96 10.20
C GLN A 21 -5.97 1.24 9.42
N TYR A 22 -5.90 0.65 8.23
CA TYR A 22 -4.77 0.76 7.34
C TYR A 22 -5.27 1.05 5.93
N GLU A 23 -4.50 1.84 5.20
CA GLU A 23 -4.70 2.09 3.77
C GLU A 23 -3.52 1.48 3.01
N GLU A 24 -3.79 0.66 2.00
CA GLU A 24 -2.76 0.08 1.13
C GLU A 24 -2.81 0.75 -0.25
N GLN A 25 -1.72 1.39 -0.65
CA GLN A 25 -1.64 2.10 -1.91
C GLN A 25 -0.55 1.55 -2.82
N TRP A 26 -0.89 1.39 -4.09
CA TRP A 26 0.09 1.09 -5.13
C TRP A 26 0.67 2.40 -5.69
N ARG A 27 1.99 2.45 -5.80
CA ARG A 27 2.74 3.56 -6.40
C ARG A 27 3.72 3.05 -7.45
N LEU A 28 3.87 3.82 -8.52
CA LEU A 28 4.95 3.63 -9.49
C LEU A 28 6.20 4.34 -8.99
N VAL A 29 7.33 3.65 -9.08
CA VAL A 29 8.63 4.16 -8.66
C VAL A 29 9.64 3.89 -9.78
N TYR A 30 10.42 4.91 -10.12
CA TYR A 30 11.49 4.81 -11.10
C TYR A 30 12.83 4.83 -10.38
N ALA A 31 13.68 3.84 -10.62
CA ALA A 31 15.02 3.80 -10.02
C ALA A 31 15.98 2.94 -10.84
N GLU A 32 17.28 3.04 -10.58
CA GLU A 32 18.28 2.22 -11.28
C GLU A 32 18.41 0.81 -10.70
N THR A 33 18.18 0.67 -9.39
CA THR A 33 18.26 -0.60 -8.66
C THR A 33 17.06 -0.78 -7.73
N GLU A 34 16.80 -2.02 -7.30
CA GLU A 34 15.75 -2.32 -6.32
C GLU A 34 15.97 -1.61 -4.99
N ALA A 35 17.22 -1.51 -4.50
CA ALA A 35 17.55 -0.79 -3.27
C ALA A 35 17.22 0.71 -3.36
N THR A 36 17.54 1.33 -4.50
CA THR A 36 17.15 2.72 -4.77
C THR A 36 15.64 2.86 -4.92
N ALA A 37 14.95 1.91 -5.57
CA ALA A 37 13.49 1.92 -5.69
C ALA A 37 12.79 1.82 -4.33
N LEU A 38 13.29 0.98 -3.42
CA LEU A 38 12.77 0.90 -2.07
C LEU A 38 12.95 2.22 -1.30
N THR A 39 14.07 2.91 -1.53
CA THR A 39 14.35 4.21 -0.91
C THR A 39 13.39 5.27 -1.43
N GLU A 40 13.21 5.35 -2.75
CA GLU A 40 12.25 6.26 -3.39
C GLU A 40 10.80 5.96 -2.96
N ALA A 41 10.41 4.68 -2.86
CA ALA A 41 9.09 4.28 -2.37
C ALA A 41 8.85 4.76 -0.93
N LYS A 42 9.86 4.64 -0.05
CA LYS A 42 9.77 5.15 1.33
C LYS A 42 9.65 6.67 1.36
N GLN A 43 10.42 7.38 0.54
CA GLN A 43 10.35 8.83 0.45
C GLN A 43 8.99 9.30 -0.07
N ALA A 44 8.47 8.66 -1.12
CA ALA A 44 7.13 8.93 -1.62
C ALA A 44 6.07 8.72 -0.52
N GLY A 45 6.16 7.62 0.22
CA GLY A 45 5.28 7.33 1.34
C GLY A 45 5.32 8.40 2.45
N LEU A 46 6.52 8.84 2.84
CA LEU A 46 6.70 9.88 3.85
C LEU A 46 6.15 11.25 3.39
N CYS A 47 6.35 11.60 2.12
CA CYS A 47 5.88 12.86 1.54
C CYS A 47 4.35 12.93 1.41
N GLU A 48 3.68 11.79 1.31
CA GLU A 48 2.22 11.69 1.18
C GLU A 48 1.51 11.52 2.53
N GLU A 49 2.24 11.48 3.66
CA GLU A 49 1.60 11.58 4.97
C GLU A 49 0.71 12.82 5.04
N ALA A 50 -0.47 12.66 5.64
CA ALA A 50 -1.47 13.71 5.69
C ALA A 50 -2.10 13.79 7.07
N THR A 51 -2.40 15.00 7.50
CA THR A 51 -3.24 15.27 8.67
C THR A 51 -4.40 16.12 8.22
N PHE A 52 -5.62 15.69 8.54
CA PHE A 52 -6.83 16.44 8.20
C PHE A 52 -7.92 16.23 9.26
N ILE A 53 -8.94 17.08 9.22
CA ILE A 53 -10.09 16.99 10.12
C ILE A 53 -11.23 16.28 9.42
N ASP A 54 -11.80 15.25 10.05
CA ASP A 54 -12.96 14.55 9.52
C ASP A 54 -14.27 15.34 9.69
N ARG A 55 -15.36 14.82 9.14
CA ARG A 55 -16.70 15.46 9.24
C ARG A 55 -17.24 15.58 10.67
N HIS A 56 -16.64 14.88 11.63
CA HIS A 56 -17.02 14.90 13.04
C HIS A 56 -16.09 15.79 13.87
N GLY A 57 -15.16 16.51 13.24
CA GLY A 57 -14.22 17.41 13.91
C GLY A 57 -13.01 16.70 14.53
N ARG A 58 -12.79 15.41 14.21
CA ARG A 58 -11.66 14.62 14.74
C ARG A 58 -10.44 14.77 13.83
N THR A 59 -9.26 14.85 14.44
CA THR A 59 -8.01 14.80 13.69
C THR A 59 -7.73 13.38 13.22
N ILE A 60 -7.57 13.22 11.90
CA ILE A 60 -7.13 11.98 11.25
C ILE A 60 -5.72 12.18 10.74
N CYS A 61 -4.81 11.28 11.11
CA CYS A 61 -3.45 11.26 10.61
C CYS A 61 -3.23 10.00 9.78
N TRP A 62 -2.67 10.16 8.59
CA TRP A 62 -2.15 9.06 7.78
C TRP A 62 -0.63 9.05 7.97
N ARG A 63 -0.13 7.98 8.59
CA ARG A 63 1.29 7.79 8.88
C ARG A 63 1.83 6.65 8.05
N MET A 64 2.92 6.90 7.32
CA MET A 64 3.60 5.88 6.55
C MET A 64 4.12 4.82 7.52
N LEU A 65 3.66 3.59 7.32
CA LEU A 65 4.07 2.47 8.17
C LEU A 65 5.20 1.69 7.53
N ALA A 66 5.01 1.26 6.28
CA ALA A 66 5.94 0.38 5.59
C ALA A 66 5.73 0.35 4.07
N VAL A 67 6.74 -0.14 3.36
CA VAL A 67 6.60 -0.67 2.00
C VAL A 67 6.46 -2.19 2.14
N LYS A 68 5.30 -2.74 1.78
CA LYS A 68 4.95 -4.16 1.94
C LYS A 68 5.48 -5.04 0.81
N ASP A 69 5.41 -4.53 -0.42
CA ASP A 69 5.89 -5.25 -1.60
C ASP A 69 6.53 -4.26 -2.57
N LEU A 70 7.50 -4.75 -3.33
CA LEU A 70 8.19 -4.00 -4.38
C LEU A 70 8.49 -4.96 -5.52
N ARG A 71 7.93 -4.69 -6.70
CA ARG A 71 8.06 -5.57 -7.87
C ARG A 71 8.51 -4.77 -9.08
N PRO A 72 9.49 -5.25 -9.86
CA PRO A 72 9.76 -4.66 -11.16
C PRO A 72 8.54 -4.81 -12.06
N VAL A 73 8.25 -3.78 -12.85
CA VAL A 73 7.16 -3.77 -13.82
C VAL A 73 7.67 -3.21 -15.14
N GLU A 74 7.26 -3.83 -16.24
CA GLU A 74 7.56 -3.31 -17.57
C GLU A 74 6.42 -2.37 -18.00
N LEU A 75 6.73 -1.07 -18.07
CA LEU A 75 5.78 -0.06 -18.56
C LEU A 75 6.00 0.18 -20.06
N LYS A 76 4.89 0.25 -20.80
CA LYS A 76 4.87 0.58 -22.22
C LYS A 76 3.83 1.64 -22.51
N ASN A 77 4.06 2.46 -23.53
CA ASN A 77 3.10 3.48 -23.97
C ASN A 77 1.74 2.83 -24.29
N GLY A 78 0.67 3.37 -23.70
CA GLY A 78 -0.68 2.83 -23.84
C GLY A 78 -0.99 1.59 -22.99
N GLY A 79 -0.08 1.15 -22.12
CA GLY A 79 -0.32 0.05 -21.19
C GLY A 79 -1.26 0.45 -20.04
N LEU A 80 -2.15 -0.47 -19.64
CA LEU A 80 -3.00 -0.33 -18.45
C LEU A 80 -2.40 -1.14 -17.30
N LEU A 81 -2.11 -0.46 -16.18
CA LEU A 81 -1.74 -1.09 -14.92
C LEU A 81 -2.94 -1.01 -13.97
N PHE A 82 -3.33 -2.15 -13.41
CA PHE A 82 -4.39 -2.24 -12.41
C PHE A 82 -4.03 -3.30 -11.38
N SER A 83 -4.61 -3.21 -10.19
CA SER A 83 -4.46 -4.17 -9.10
C SER A 83 -5.81 -4.79 -8.79
N ILE A 84 -5.84 -6.10 -8.53
CA ILE A 84 -7.04 -6.83 -8.10
C ILE A 84 -6.71 -7.57 -6.81
N VAL A 85 -7.51 -7.31 -5.78
CA VAL A 85 -7.54 -8.16 -4.58
C VAL A 85 -8.52 -9.31 -4.86
N ARG A 86 -8.05 -10.55 -4.73
CA ARG A 86 -8.90 -11.74 -4.84
C ARG A 86 -9.05 -12.35 -3.46
N GLU A 87 -10.29 -12.56 -3.04
CA GLU A 87 -10.56 -13.35 -1.84
C GLU A 87 -10.14 -14.81 -2.07
N PRO A 88 -9.53 -15.47 -1.08
CA PRO A 88 -9.21 -16.88 -1.20
C PRO A 88 -10.50 -17.70 -1.25
N GLU A 89 -10.57 -18.67 -2.18
CA GLU A 89 -11.67 -19.64 -2.19
C GLU A 89 -11.58 -20.53 -0.95
N MET A 90 -12.71 -20.72 -0.27
CA MET A 90 -12.81 -21.62 0.87
C MET A 90 -12.67 -23.06 0.38
N VAL A 91 -11.54 -23.69 0.67
CA VAL A 91 -11.38 -25.14 0.47
C VAL A 91 -12.21 -25.84 1.54
N ALA A 92 -13.22 -26.61 1.12
CA ALA A 92 -14.05 -27.37 2.04
C ALA A 92 -13.18 -28.26 2.95
N ALA A 93 -13.48 -28.27 4.24
CA ALA A 93 -12.81 -29.16 5.19
C ALA A 93 -12.92 -30.61 4.69
N PRO A 94 -11.84 -31.41 4.76
CA PRO A 94 -11.88 -32.74 4.19
C PRO A 94 -12.83 -33.65 4.99
N LEU A 95 -13.69 -34.36 4.28
CA LEU A 95 -14.85 -35.10 4.81
C LEU A 95 -14.48 -36.28 5.75
N TRP A 96 -13.21 -36.66 5.83
CA TRP A 96 -12.73 -37.78 6.66
C TRP A 96 -12.47 -37.42 8.14
N MET A 97 -12.80 -36.20 8.57
CA MET A 97 -12.78 -35.80 9.99
C MET A 97 -14.15 -35.89 10.69
N ALA A 98 -15.16 -36.49 10.05
CA ALA A 98 -16.51 -36.68 10.59
C ALA A 98 -16.77 -38.15 11.00
#